data_AF-A0A841PDJ4-F1
#
_entry.id   AF-A0A841PDJ4-F1
#
_cell.length_a   1.000
_cell.length_b   1.000
_cell.length_c   1.000
_cell.angle_alpha   90.00
_cell.angle_beta   90.00
_cell.angle_gamma   90.00
#
_symmetry.space_group_name_H-M   'P 1'
#
loop_
_entity.id
_entity.type
_entity.pdbx_description
1 polymer ?
#
loop_
_entity_poly.entity_id
_entity_poly.type
_entity_poly.pdbx_seq_one_letter_code
_entity_poly.pdbx_strand_id
1 'polypeptide(L)' 'MTTPEPIRRFIEATNRGDTEAFLDAFTSDASLSDWDRSFRGREQIADWNQSRETAVSHGGPGRPR' A
#
# COMPACT_ATOMS: atom_id res chain seq x y z
N MET A 1 -3.22 17.95 -17.25
CA MET A 1 -2.00 17.51 -16.52
C MET A 1 -1.97 15.99 -16.56
N THR A 2 -0.81 15.40 -16.84
CA THR A 2 -0.63 13.94 -16.87
C THR A 2 -0.05 13.47 -15.54
N THR A 3 -0.55 12.36 -15.01
CA THR A 3 -0.01 11.73 -13.80
C THR A 3 1.41 11.23 -14.05
N PRO A 4 2.40 11.52 -13.18
CA PRO A 4 3.73 10.95 -13.27
C PRO A 4 3.71 9.42 -13.30
N GLU A 5 4.56 8.84 -14.14
CA GLU A 5 4.62 7.40 -14.38
C GLU A 5 4.73 6.54 -13.11
N PRO A 6 5.55 6.88 -12.09
CA PRO A 6 5.65 6.09 -10.86
C PRO A 6 4.33 6.02 -10.08
N ILE A 7 3.58 7.14 -10.02
CA ILE A 7 2.29 7.22 -9.33
C ILE A 7 1.25 6.38 -10.09
N ARG A 8 1.25 6.46 -11.42
CA ARG A 8 0.35 5.66 -12.27
C ARG A 8 0.57 4.16 -12.05
N ARG A 9 1.83 3.70 -12.07
CA ARG A 9 2.18 2.29 -11.83
C ARG A 9 1.75 1.80 -10.46
N PHE A 10 1.99 2.60 -9.41
CA PHE A 10 1.56 2.28 -8.05
C PHE A 10 0.04 2.04 -7.96
N ILE A 11 -0.76 2.96 -8.52
CA ILE A 11 -2.23 2.85 -8.53
C ILE A 11 -2.69 1.61 -9.32
N GLU A 12 -2.11 1.39 -10.49
CA GLU A 12 -2.46 0.25 -11.34
C GLU A 12 -2.12 -1.09 -10.71
N ALA A 13 -0.94 -1.22 -10.09
CA ALA A 13 -0.55 -2.44 -9.37
C ALA A 13 -1.48 -2.71 -8.18
N THR A 14 -1.79 -1.67 -7.40
CA THR A 14 -2.72 -1.75 -6.26
C THR A 14 -4.10 -2.23 -6.71
N ASN A 15 -4.67 -1.63 -7.78
CA ASN A 15 -6.00 -1.97 -8.28
C ASN A 15 -6.09 -3.39 -8.87
N ARG A 16 -4.97 -3.94 -9.37
CA ARG A 16 -4.91 -5.31 -9.89
C ARG A 16 -4.62 -6.38 -8.84
N GLY A 17 -4.30 -6.00 -7.59
CA GLY A 17 -3.78 -6.94 -6.59
C GLY A 17 -2.41 -7.50 -6.97
N ASP A 18 -1.63 -6.77 -7.76
CA ASP A 18 -0.33 -7.20 -8.28
C ASP A 18 0.76 -6.83 -7.27
N THR A 19 0.99 -7.71 -6.29
CA THR A 19 1.89 -7.45 -5.15
C THR A 19 3.33 -7.17 -5.61
N GLU A 20 3.87 -7.92 -6.58
CA GLU A 20 5.23 -7.68 -7.05
C GLU A 20 5.36 -6.32 -7.75
N ALA A 21 4.44 -5.97 -8.65
CA ALA A 21 4.46 -4.66 -9.30
C ALA A 21 4.22 -3.51 -8.32
N PHE A 22 3.46 -3.74 -7.25
CA PHE A 22 3.26 -2.78 -6.16
C PHE A 22 4.57 -2.55 -5.41
N LEU A 23 5.28 -3.62 -5.04
CA LEU A 23 6.54 -3.53 -4.31
C LEU A 23 7.66 -2.90 -5.16
N ASP A 24 7.62 -3.08 -6.47
CA ASP A 24 8.57 -2.47 -7.41
C ASP A 24 8.37 -0.96 -7.60
N ALA A 25 7.26 -0.39 -7.10
CA ALA A 25 7.06 1.05 -7.06
C ALA A 25 7.91 1.75 -5.98
N PHE A 26 8.54 0.98 -5.08
CA PHE A 26 9.30 1.50 -3.95
C PHE A 26 10.80 1.25 -4.10
N THR A 27 11.61 2.20 -3.64
CA THR A 27 13.05 1.98 -3.46
C THR A 27 13.31 1.06 -2.26
N SER A 28 14.51 0.47 -2.18
CA SER A 28 14.89 -0.44 -1.08
C SER A 28 14.85 0.21 0.30
N ASP A 29 15.00 1.53 0.38
CA ASP A 29 15.01 2.35 1.60
C ASP A 29 13.68 3.08 1.85
N ALA A 30 12.65 2.79 1.05
CA ALA A 30 11.36 3.45 1.15
C ALA A 30 10.68 3.29 2.52
N SER A 31 9.84 4.27 2.84
CA SER A 31 8.95 4.23 3.99
C SER A 31 7.52 4.49 3.56
N LEU A 32 6.59 3.67 4.04
CA LEU A 32 5.15 3.86 3.88
C LEU A 32 4.56 4.27 5.24
N SER A 33 3.79 5.34 5.28
CA SER A 33 3.06 5.78 6.47
C SER A 33 1.56 5.66 6.22
N ASP A 34 0.85 4.96 7.11
CA ASP A 34 -0.59 4.70 7.02
C ASP A 34 -1.22 4.64 8.42
N TRP A 35 -2.09 5.61 8.72
CA TRP A 35 -2.79 5.73 10.01
C TRP A 35 -1.92 5.50 11.24
N ASP A 36 -0.94 6.40 11.46
CA ASP A 36 0.00 6.39 12.60
C ASP A 36 0.91 5.15 12.67
N ARG A 37 0.94 4.32 11.62
CA ARG A 37 1.88 3.22 11.46
C ARG A 37 2.88 3.56 10.37
N SER A 38 4.11 3.14 10.55
CA SER A 38 5.19 3.31 9.56
C SER A 38 5.81 1.95 9.23
N PHE A 39 6.02 1.71 7.95
CA PHE A 39 6.59 0.48 7.40
C PHE A 39 7.83 0.84 6.59
N ARG A 40 8.97 0.21 6.87
CA ARG A 40 10.25 0.52 6.24
C ARG A 40 10.79 -0.67 5.49
N GLY A 41 11.17 -0.45 4.24
CA GLY A 41 11.73 -1.47 3.37
C GLY A 41 10.66 -2.42 2.78
N ARG A 42 11.08 -3.19 1.77
CA ARG A 42 10.19 -4.02 0.95
C ARG A 42 9.36 -5.00 1.78
N GLU A 43 9.97 -5.66 2.77
CA GLU A 43 9.31 -6.68 3.60
C GLU A 43 8.13 -6.10 4.39
N GLN A 44 8.34 -5.02 5.15
CA GLN A 44 7.27 -4.41 5.95
C GLN A 44 6.17 -3.79 5.08
N ILE A 45 6.54 -3.27 3.90
CA ILE A 45 5.58 -2.75 2.92
C ILE A 45 4.76 -3.89 2.29
N ALA A 46 5.34 -5.07 2.08
CA ALA A 46 4.63 -6.27 1.63
C ALA A 46 3.62 -6.75 2.69
N ASP A 47 4.03 -6.82 3.95
CA ASP A 47 3.15 -7.18 5.06
C ASP A 47 1.95 -6.23 5.17
N TRP A 48 2.18 -4.94 5.00
CA TRP A 48 1.10 -3.95 4.94
C TRP A 48 0.14 -4.21 3.79
N ASN A 49 0.65 -4.50 2.59
CA ASN A 49 -0.18 -4.75 1.40
C ASN A 49 -1.07 -5.99 1.56
N GLN A 50 -0.51 -7.08 2.12
CA GLN A 50 -1.25 -8.30 2.44
C GLN A 50 -2.37 -8.04 3.47
N SER A 51 -2.11 -7.20 4.48
CA SER A 51 -3.12 -6.84 5.48
C SER A 51 -4.32 -6.08 4.87
N ARG A 52 -4.10 -5.28 3.82
CA ARG A 52 -5.16 -4.55 3.10
C ARG A 52 -6.10 -5.48 2.34
N GLU A 53 -5.56 -6.54 1.72
CA GLU A 53 -6.38 -7.53 1.01
C GLU A 53 -7.36 -8.24 1.95
N THR A 54 -6.94 -8.53 3.19
CA THR A 54 -7.82 -9.13 4.22
C THR A 54 -8.81 -8.15 4.86
N ALA A 55 -8.52 -6.85 4.84
CA ALA A 55 -9.35 -5.82 5.46
C ALA A 55 -10.65 -5.51 4.68
N VAL A 56 -10.74 -5.86 3.40
CA VAL A 56 -11.96 -5.62 2.59
C VAL A 56 -13.18 -6.45 3.04
N SER A 57 -13.00 -7.40 3.97
CA SER A 57 -14.09 -8.20 4.54
C SER A 57 -14.62 -7.73 5.90
N HIS A 58 -14.03 -6.72 6.55
CA HIS A 58 -14.51 -6.28 7.87
C HIS A 58 -14.81 -4.79 7.88
N GLY A 59 -16.11 -4.47 7.91
CA GLY A 59 -16.64 -3.13 8.09
C GLY A 59 -15.94 -2.38 9.21
N GLY A 60 -15.57 -1.13 8.94
CA GLY A 60 -14.73 -0.33 9.83
C GLY A 60 -15.32 -0.20 11.23
N PRO A 61 -14.47 -0.12 12.28
CA PRO A 61 -14.98 0.23 13.59
C PRO A 61 -15.35 1.71 13.58
N GLY A 62 -16.63 1.98 13.78
CA GLY A 62 -17.09 3.31 14.15
C GLY A 62 -16.28 3.78 15.36
N ARG A 63 -15.71 4.99 15.27
CA ARG A 63 -15.09 5.65 16.42
C ARG A 63 -16.19 5.99 17.44
N PRO A 64 -16.14 5.50 18.69
CA PRO A 64 -16.92 6.13 19.75
C PRO A 64 -16.27 7.48 20.11
N ARG A 65 -17.12 8.42 20.51
CA ARG A 65 -16.74 9.77 20.95
C ARG A 65 -15.92 9.76 22.23
#